data_AF-A0A023FNS6-F1
#
_entry.id   AF-A0A023FNS6-F1
#
_cell.length_a   1.000
_cell.length_b   1.000
_cell.length_c   1.000
_cell.angle_alpha   90.00
_cell.angle_beta   90.00
_cell.angle_gamma   90.00
#
_symmetry.space_group_name_H-M   'P 1'
#
loop_
_entity.id
_entity.type
_entity.pdbx_description
1 polymer ?
#
loop_
_entity_poly.entity_id
_entity_poly.type
_entity_poly.pdbx_seq_one_letter_code
_entity_poly.pdbx_strand_id
1 'polypeptide(L)'
;MAVSLLASFARAATSLLTAQLETQLQSIRCKSMRASRRIRGHPRPLLDSVQRPEPHKYGWLPILPPDGVYTTKKLPIRKLGGRDPVTGRVVVRTIGGGMKRYFRWIDHKRLPNEDGSKLEERVYQVRYDPLRTAHLALVVSGDHKRWLTATEGIKPGDVIAT
;
A
#
# COMPACT_ATOMS: atom_id res chain seq x y z
N MET A 1 -23.27 -52.54 12.59
CA MET A 1 -23.34 -51.29 11.79
C MET A 1 -24.22 -50.20 12.42
N ALA A 2 -25.26 -50.51 13.21
CA ALA A 2 -26.10 -49.49 13.85
C ALA A 2 -25.41 -48.70 14.99
N VAL A 3 -24.55 -49.35 15.79
CA VAL A 3 -23.87 -48.72 16.94
C VAL A 3 -22.84 -47.66 16.51
N SER A 4 -22.14 -47.87 15.39
CA SER A 4 -21.17 -46.91 14.84
C SER A 4 -21.83 -45.67 14.23
N LEU A 5 -23.01 -45.83 13.61
CA LEU A 5 -23.80 -44.72 13.05
C LEU A 5 -24.36 -43.82 14.17
N LEU A 6 -24.88 -44.41 15.24
CA LEU A 6 -25.35 -43.67 16.42
C LEU A 6 -24.24 -42.88 17.12
N ALA A 7 -23.03 -43.46 17.25
CA ALA A 7 -21.87 -42.77 17.82
C ALA A 7 -21.36 -41.62 16.95
N SER A 8 -21.43 -41.76 15.61
CA SER A 8 -21.09 -40.69 14.66
C SER A 8 -22.11 -39.55 14.72
N PHE A 9 -23.40 -39.86 14.87
CA PHE A 9 -24.46 -38.87 15.02
C PHE A 9 -24.33 -38.08 16.33
N ALA A 10 -24.01 -38.77 17.44
CA ALA A 10 -23.75 -38.13 18.72
C ALA A 10 -22.54 -37.18 18.67
N ARG A 11 -21.44 -37.59 18.02
CA ARG A 11 -20.26 -36.73 17.81
C ARG A 11 -20.59 -35.49 16.97
N ALA A 12 -21.34 -35.66 15.88
CA ALA A 12 -21.77 -34.55 15.02
C ALA A 12 -22.69 -33.56 15.76
N ALA A 13 -23.62 -34.07 16.58
CA ALA A 13 -24.49 -33.24 17.40
C ALA A 13 -23.70 -32.44 18.46
N THR A 14 -22.70 -33.06 19.11
CA THR A 14 -21.84 -32.35 20.05
C THR A 14 -20.98 -31.28 19.37
N SER A 15 -20.44 -31.52 18.17
CA SER A 15 -19.65 -30.52 17.44
C SER A 15 -20.49 -29.33 16.94
N LEU A 16 -21.74 -29.58 16.57
CA LEU A 16 -22.68 -28.52 16.19
C LEU A 16 -23.07 -27.67 17.40
N LEU A 17 -23.31 -28.28 18.56
CA LEU A 17 -23.57 -27.57 19.82
C LEU A 17 -22.36 -26.74 20.28
N THR A 18 -21.13 -27.23 20.16
CA THR A 18 -19.93 -26.44 20.49
C THR A 18 -19.72 -25.27 19.55
N ALA A 19 -19.97 -25.45 18.24
CA ALA A 19 -19.91 -24.35 17.27
C ALA A 19 -21.01 -23.29 17.52
N GLN A 20 -22.20 -23.72 17.93
CA GLN A 20 -23.29 -22.83 18.33
C GLN A 20 -22.93 -22.04 19.59
N LEU A 21 -22.22 -22.65 20.55
CA LEU A 21 -21.76 -21.98 21.77
C LEU A 21 -20.61 -20.99 21.50
N GLU A 22 -19.65 -21.34 20.65
CA GLU A 22 -18.56 -20.45 20.27
C GLU A 22 -19.04 -19.19 19.52
N THR A 23 -20.01 -19.34 18.62
CA THR A 23 -20.64 -18.21 17.91
C THR A 23 -21.42 -17.31 18.87
N GLN A 24 -22.13 -17.87 19.86
CA GLN A 24 -22.78 -17.10 20.91
C GLN A 24 -21.77 -16.34 21.78
N LEU A 25 -20.67 -16.97 22.18
CA LEU A 25 -19.59 -16.32 22.95
C LEU A 25 -18.91 -15.20 22.15
N GLN A 26 -18.64 -15.39 20.86
CA GLN A 26 -18.13 -14.32 19.98
C GLN A 26 -19.12 -13.15 19.88
N SER A 27 -20.43 -13.42 19.80
CA SER A 27 -21.46 -12.38 19.75
C SER A 27 -21.54 -11.55 21.04
N ILE A 28 -21.40 -12.20 22.21
CA ILE A 28 -21.37 -11.56 23.54
C ILE A 28 -20.10 -10.72 23.69
N ARG A 29 -18.96 -11.22 23.21
CA ARG A 29 -17.69 -10.48 23.19
C ARG A 29 -17.77 -9.24 22.30
N CYS A 30 -18.43 -9.33 21.15
CA CYS A 30 -18.68 -8.17 20.27
C CYS A 30 -19.67 -7.16 20.88
N LYS A 31 -20.74 -7.61 21.56
CA LYS A 31 -21.68 -6.73 22.27
C LYS A 31 -21.03 -5.98 23.43
N SER A 32 -20.22 -6.67 24.25
CA SER A 32 -19.48 -6.03 25.35
C SER A 32 -18.43 -5.03 24.86
N MET A 33 -17.75 -5.31 23.73
CA MET A 33 -16.84 -4.36 23.09
C MET A 33 -17.56 -3.09 22.61
N ARG A 34 -18.78 -3.21 22.05
CA ARG A 34 -19.64 -2.06 21.69
C ARG A 34 -20.09 -1.27 22.93
N ALA A 35 -20.47 -1.93 24.02
CA ALA A 35 -20.84 -1.26 25.27
C ALA A 35 -19.66 -0.48 25.88
N SER A 36 -18.44 -1.03 25.80
CA SER A 36 -17.22 -0.37 26.31
C SER A 36 -16.85 0.91 25.57
N ARG A 37 -17.20 1.03 24.28
CA ARG A 37 -17.03 2.28 23.50
C ARG A 37 -18.00 3.36 23.94
N ARG A 38 -19.21 2.98 24.38
CA ARG A 38 -20.21 3.92 24.90
C ARG A 38 -19.78 4.51 26.25
N ILE A 39 -19.12 3.71 27.10
CA ILE A 39 -18.63 4.13 28.42
C ILE A 39 -17.38 5.02 28.33
N ARG A 40 -16.43 4.70 27.43
CA ARG A 40 -15.18 5.46 27.29
C ARG A 40 -15.29 6.71 26.40
N GLY A 41 -16.43 6.90 25.75
CA GLY A 41 -16.60 7.93 24.72
C GLY A 41 -15.78 7.65 23.47
N HIS A 42 -16.14 8.29 22.37
CA HIS A 42 -15.23 8.38 21.23
C HIS A 42 -14.08 9.32 21.62
N PRO A 43 -12.83 9.06 21.18
CA PRO A 43 -11.78 10.06 21.29
C PRO A 43 -12.31 11.36 20.69
N ARG A 44 -12.19 12.48 21.42
CA ARG A 44 -12.69 13.77 20.93
C ARG A 44 -12.04 14.03 19.57
N PRO A 45 -12.82 14.38 18.54
CA PRO A 45 -12.24 14.84 17.29
C PRO A 45 -11.35 16.04 17.57
N LEU A 46 -10.30 16.20 16.77
CA LEU A 46 -9.48 17.41 16.84
C LEU A 46 -10.36 18.62 16.51
N LEU A 47 -10.03 19.77 17.10
CA LEU A 47 -10.61 21.04 16.67
C LEU A 47 -10.30 21.25 15.18
N ASP A 48 -11.23 21.83 14.42
CA ASP A 48 -11.06 22.07 12.97
C ASP A 48 -9.82 22.91 12.64
N SER A 49 -9.34 23.72 13.59
CA SER A 49 -8.12 24.51 13.48
C SER A 49 -6.82 23.70 13.56
N VAL A 50 -6.87 22.47 14.11
CA VAL A 50 -5.70 21.62 14.31
C VAL A 50 -5.57 20.67 13.12
N GLN A 51 -4.84 21.12 12.10
CA GLN A 51 -4.49 20.26 10.97
C GLN A 51 -3.41 19.26 11.38
N ARG A 52 -3.67 17.98 11.17
CA ARG A 52 -2.67 16.92 11.36
C ARG A 52 -1.64 17.02 10.23
N PRO A 53 -0.34 16.97 10.53
CA PRO A 53 0.65 16.98 9.46
C PRO A 53 0.57 15.72 8.62
N GLU A 54 0.68 15.88 7.30
CA GLU A 54 0.73 14.79 6.34
C GLU A 54 2.11 14.11 6.35
N PRO A 55 2.26 12.90 6.94
CA PRO A 55 3.59 12.37 7.24
C PRO A 55 4.43 12.11 5.99
N HIS A 56 3.78 11.74 4.88
CA HIS A 56 4.43 11.40 3.61
C HIS A 56 5.11 12.60 2.95
N LYS A 57 4.71 13.82 3.29
CA LYS A 57 5.26 15.07 2.74
C LYS A 57 6.65 15.41 3.27
N TYR A 58 7.02 14.89 4.45
CA TYR A 58 8.21 15.31 5.19
C TYR A 58 9.35 14.29 5.19
N GLY A 59 9.28 13.26 4.34
CA GLY A 59 10.35 12.26 4.18
C GLY A 59 11.49 12.78 3.31
N TRP A 60 11.20 12.91 2.03
CA TRP A 60 12.15 13.29 0.99
C TRP A 60 11.41 13.99 -0.15
N LEU A 61 12.11 14.87 -0.87
CA LEU A 61 11.62 15.55 -2.05
C LEU A 61 12.49 15.16 -3.25
N PRO A 62 11.91 14.64 -4.35
CA PRO A 62 12.66 14.42 -5.58
C PRO A 62 12.98 15.76 -6.24
N ILE A 63 14.20 15.91 -6.75
CA ILE A 63 14.56 17.04 -7.60
C ILE A 63 14.26 16.61 -9.04
N LEU A 64 13.16 17.12 -9.57
CA LEU A 64 12.74 16.84 -10.94
C LEU A 64 13.55 17.68 -11.95
N PRO A 65 13.72 17.19 -13.18
CA PRO A 65 14.28 17.99 -14.27
C PRO A 65 13.52 19.32 -14.44
N PRO A 66 14.22 20.44 -14.70
CA PRO A 66 13.58 21.74 -14.88
C PRO A 66 12.64 21.76 -16.09
N ASP A 67 12.93 20.94 -17.11
CA ASP A 67 12.16 20.82 -18.34
C ASP A 67 10.78 20.18 -18.11
N GLY A 68 10.55 19.55 -16.95
CA GLY A 68 9.32 18.82 -16.64
C GLY A 68 9.14 17.52 -17.44
N VAL A 69 10.07 17.18 -18.33
CA VAL A 69 10.02 16.00 -19.18
C VAL A 69 10.34 14.73 -18.39
N TYR A 70 9.51 13.69 -18.58
CA TYR A 70 9.70 12.40 -17.94
C TYR A 70 11.07 11.80 -18.29
N THR A 71 11.76 11.27 -17.28
CA THR A 71 13.10 10.70 -17.46
C THR A 71 13.25 9.38 -16.70
N THR A 72 13.76 8.36 -17.38
CA THR A 72 14.02 7.01 -16.81
C THR A 72 15.25 6.96 -15.89
N LYS A 73 16.14 7.97 -15.98
CA LYS A 73 17.38 8.06 -15.20
C LYS A 73 17.07 8.24 -13.71
N LYS A 74 18.03 7.85 -12.87
CA LYS A 74 17.95 8.07 -11.41
C LYS A 74 18.04 9.57 -11.13
N LEU A 75 17.07 10.10 -10.39
CA LEU A 75 17.02 11.50 -9.98
C LEU A 75 17.53 11.66 -8.54
N PRO A 76 18.23 12.76 -8.23
CA PRO A 76 18.64 13.04 -6.86
C PRO A 76 17.43 13.38 -5.99
N ILE A 77 17.52 13.08 -4.69
CA ILE A 77 16.52 13.44 -3.70
C ILE A 77 17.14 14.33 -2.63
N ARG A 78 16.33 15.24 -2.11
CA ARG A 78 16.62 16.00 -0.89
C ARG A 78 15.89 15.35 0.29
N LYS A 79 16.62 14.84 1.27
CA LYS A 79 16.01 14.34 2.51
C LYS A 79 15.61 15.51 3.39
N LEU A 80 14.38 15.51 3.89
CA LEU A 80 13.86 16.58 4.75
C LEU A 80 14.07 16.30 6.24
N GLY A 81 14.19 15.03 6.64
CA GLY A 81 14.37 14.66 8.05
C GLY A 81 13.18 15.10 8.92
N GLY A 82 11.95 14.98 8.39
CA GLY A 82 10.74 15.32 9.12
C GLY A 82 10.50 16.81 9.33
N ARG A 83 11.27 17.68 8.66
CA ARG A 83 11.11 19.13 8.70
C ARG A 83 10.26 19.64 7.54
N ASP A 84 9.53 20.73 7.77
CA ASP A 84 8.79 21.43 6.74
C ASP A 84 9.77 22.16 5.78
N PRO A 85 9.68 21.96 4.45
CA PRO A 85 10.55 22.64 3.49
C PRO A 85 10.42 24.17 3.48
N VAL A 86 9.26 24.73 3.87
CA VAL A 86 9.04 26.19 3.84
C VAL A 86 9.42 26.83 5.16
N THR A 87 8.86 26.33 6.27
CA THR A 87 9.07 26.95 7.60
C THR A 87 10.30 26.42 8.33
N GLY A 88 10.87 25.28 7.92
CA GLY A 88 12.00 24.63 8.58
C GLY A 88 11.68 23.98 9.94
N ARG A 89 10.44 24.08 10.42
CA ARG A 89 10.00 23.52 11.70
C ARG A 89 9.98 22.00 11.64
N VAL A 90 10.27 21.34 12.78
CA VAL A 90 10.16 19.89 12.90
C VAL A 90 8.69 19.51 13.00
N VAL A 91 8.21 18.77 12.01
CA VAL A 91 6.82 18.31 11.92
C VAL A 91 6.71 16.85 12.36
N VAL A 92 7.59 15.99 11.86
CA VAL A 92 7.66 14.57 12.21
C VAL A 92 9.01 14.28 12.88
N ARG A 93 8.98 13.84 14.13
CA ARG A 93 10.22 13.65 14.92
C ARG A 93 10.98 12.36 14.60
N THR A 94 10.31 11.35 14.04
CA THR A 94 10.88 10.00 13.83
C THR A 94 11.70 9.87 12.54
N ILE A 95 11.66 10.87 11.66
CA ILE A 95 12.29 10.80 10.34
C ILE A 95 13.65 11.52 10.39
N GLY A 96 14.74 10.82 10.12
CA GLY A 96 16.07 11.41 10.06
C GLY A 96 17.16 10.42 9.62
N GLY A 97 18.24 10.93 9.02
CA GLY A 97 19.41 10.14 8.66
C GLY A 97 19.23 9.13 7.51
N GLY A 98 19.93 7.99 7.63
CA GLY A 98 19.94 6.88 6.68
C GLY A 98 20.83 7.06 5.44
N MET A 99 21.05 5.98 4.69
CA MET A 99 21.90 5.97 3.47
C MET A 99 21.31 6.84 2.34
N LYS A 100 22.18 7.43 1.50
CA LYS A 100 21.78 8.19 0.31
C LYS A 100 20.97 7.28 -0.63
N ARG A 101 19.86 7.80 -1.16
CA ARG A 101 18.96 7.10 -2.09
C ARG A 101 18.71 7.98 -3.30
N TYR A 102 18.25 7.38 -4.39
CA TYR A 102 17.87 8.08 -5.62
C TYR A 102 16.42 7.79 -5.95
N PHE A 103 15.75 8.79 -6.52
CA PHE A 103 14.38 8.67 -6.98
C PHE A 103 14.33 8.12 -8.40
N ARG A 104 13.33 7.28 -8.66
CA ARG A 104 12.95 6.86 -10.00
C ARG A 104 11.58 7.44 -10.27
N TRP A 105 11.48 8.22 -11.33
CA TRP A 105 10.21 8.81 -11.73
C TRP A 105 9.31 7.71 -12.27
N ILE A 106 8.16 7.50 -11.64
CA ILE A 106 7.19 6.49 -12.05
C ILE A 106 6.02 7.16 -12.70
N ASP A 107 5.55 6.52 -13.76
CA ASP A 107 4.28 6.85 -14.35
C ASP A 107 3.18 6.04 -13.63
N HIS A 108 2.27 6.73 -12.97
CA HIS A 108 1.13 6.09 -12.32
C HIS A 108 -0.08 5.96 -13.25
N LYS A 109 -0.06 6.64 -14.41
CA LYS A 109 -1.15 6.64 -15.36
C LYS A 109 -0.97 5.48 -16.35
N ARG A 110 -1.69 4.39 -16.09
CA ARG A 110 -1.92 3.32 -17.07
C ARG A 110 -3.15 3.68 -17.90
N LEU A 111 -3.02 4.73 -18.71
CA LEU A 111 -4.08 5.12 -19.65
C LEU A 111 -3.81 4.47 -21.01
N PRO A 112 -4.86 4.16 -21.79
CA PRO A 112 -4.71 3.78 -23.20
C PRO A 112 -4.09 4.93 -24.00
N ASN A 113 -3.67 4.64 -25.23
CA ASN A 113 -3.21 5.68 -26.16
C ASN A 113 -4.28 6.75 -26.37
N GLU A 114 -3.87 7.93 -26.85
CA GLU A 114 -4.79 9.05 -27.15
C GLU A 114 -5.95 8.62 -28.07
N ASP A 115 -5.72 7.61 -28.91
CA ASP A 115 -6.71 7.03 -29.84
C ASP A 115 -7.65 5.99 -29.18
N GLY A 116 -7.51 5.72 -27.88
CA GLY A 116 -8.26 4.70 -27.16
C GLY A 116 -7.86 3.26 -27.49
N SER A 117 -6.77 3.07 -28.26
CA SER A 117 -6.21 1.76 -28.57
C SER A 117 -5.46 1.15 -27.38
N LYS A 118 -5.51 -0.18 -27.28
CA LYS A 118 -4.77 -0.93 -26.26
C LYS A 118 -3.27 -0.75 -26.49
N LEU A 119 -2.55 -0.39 -25.44
CA LEU A 119 -1.11 -0.23 -25.50
C LEU A 119 -0.45 -1.54 -25.07
N GLU A 120 0.23 -2.20 -26.01
CA GLU A 120 1.05 -3.37 -25.72
C GLU A 120 2.46 -2.93 -25.32
N GLU A 121 2.86 -3.26 -24.11
CA GLU A 121 4.17 -2.93 -23.59
C GLU A 121 4.91 -4.18 -23.14
N ARG A 122 6.22 -4.23 -23.38
CA ARG A 122 7.07 -5.35 -22.94
C ARG A 122 7.84 -4.98 -21.68
N VAL A 123 7.83 -5.88 -20.70
CA VAL A 123 8.63 -5.73 -19.48
C VAL A 123 10.09 -6.02 -19.81
N TYR A 124 10.95 -5.02 -19.68
CA TYR A 124 12.39 -5.17 -19.90
C TYR A 124 13.09 -5.77 -18.68
N GLN A 125 12.82 -5.25 -17.48
CA GLN A 125 13.41 -5.76 -16.24
C GLN A 125 12.60 -5.35 -15.01
N VAL A 126 12.69 -6.14 -13.95
CA VAL A 126 12.14 -5.82 -12.63
C VAL A 126 13.29 -5.51 -11.68
N ARG A 127 13.22 -4.39 -10.97
CA ARG A 127 14.27 -3.94 -10.03
C ARG A 127 13.70 -3.56 -8.67
N TYR A 128 14.52 -3.76 -7.65
CA TYR A 128 14.30 -3.18 -6.32
C TYR A 128 14.41 -1.64 -6.35
N ASP A 129 13.55 -0.97 -5.58
CA ASP A 129 13.55 0.48 -5.39
C ASP A 129 13.59 0.84 -3.89
N PRO A 130 14.61 1.58 -3.40
CA PRO A 130 14.78 1.83 -1.98
C PRO A 130 13.83 2.89 -1.38
N LEU A 131 12.99 3.53 -2.20
CA LEU A 131 12.04 4.57 -1.74
C LEU A 131 10.65 4.04 -1.46
N ARG A 132 10.37 2.80 -1.84
CA ARG A 132 9.06 2.15 -1.66
C ARG A 132 9.24 0.68 -1.32
N THR A 133 8.16 0.04 -0.91
CA THR A 133 8.13 -1.40 -0.64
C THR A 133 8.02 -2.23 -1.91
N ALA A 134 7.27 -1.74 -2.91
CA ALA A 134 7.04 -2.45 -4.17
C ALA A 134 8.26 -2.42 -5.11
N HIS A 135 8.41 -3.48 -5.90
CA HIS A 135 9.37 -3.50 -6.99
C HIS A 135 8.89 -2.63 -8.17
N LEU A 136 9.83 -2.20 -9.00
CA LEU A 136 9.54 -1.43 -10.21
C LEU A 136 9.89 -2.23 -11.45
N ALA A 137 8.99 -2.23 -12.41
CA ALA A 137 9.20 -2.78 -13.74
C ALA A 137 9.60 -1.66 -14.69
N LEU A 138 10.69 -1.83 -15.43
CA LEU A 138 10.98 -1.00 -16.60
C LEU A 138 10.23 -1.60 -17.77
N VAL A 139 9.35 -0.81 -18.36
CA VAL A 139 8.47 -1.23 -19.42
C VAL A 139 8.78 -0.41 -20.67
N VAL A 140 8.75 -1.08 -21.83
CA VAL A 140 9.13 -0.52 -23.13
C VAL A 140 7.96 -0.66 -24.09
N SER A 141 7.60 0.44 -24.73
CA SER A 141 6.60 0.51 -25.79
C SER A 141 7.16 1.32 -26.95
N GLY A 142 7.46 0.65 -28.07
CA GLY A 142 8.22 1.25 -29.17
C GLY A 142 9.52 1.90 -28.68
N ASP A 143 9.64 3.21 -28.89
CA ASP A 143 10.80 4.01 -28.47
C ASP A 143 10.71 4.53 -27.02
N HIS A 144 9.57 4.39 -26.37
CA HIS A 144 9.31 4.93 -25.04
C HIS A 144 9.63 3.91 -23.94
N LYS A 145 10.24 4.39 -22.86
CA LYS A 145 10.58 3.58 -21.69
C LYS A 145 10.07 4.25 -20.42
N ARG A 146 9.28 3.56 -19.62
CA ARG A 146 8.74 4.07 -18.36
C ARG A 146 8.85 3.07 -17.22
N TRP A 147 9.03 3.61 -16.02
CA TRP A 147 8.95 2.85 -14.79
C TRP A 147 7.49 2.76 -14.36
N LEU A 148 7.04 1.52 -14.14
CA LEU A 148 5.75 1.20 -13.56
C LEU A 148 5.94 0.44 -12.25
N THR A 149 4.94 0.50 -11.37
CA THR A 149 4.88 -0.41 -10.22
C THR A 149 4.67 -1.84 -10.73
N ALA A 150 5.57 -2.74 -10.33
CA ALA A 150 5.50 -4.16 -10.70
C ALA A 150 4.34 -4.85 -9.97
N THR A 151 3.60 -5.70 -10.68
CA THR A 151 2.64 -6.63 -10.09
C THR A 151 3.35 -7.89 -9.58
N GLU A 152 2.66 -8.65 -8.74
CA GLU A 152 3.18 -9.93 -8.25
C GLU A 152 3.39 -10.91 -9.41
N GLY A 153 4.51 -11.63 -9.40
CA GLY A 153 4.82 -12.67 -10.39
C GLY A 153 5.29 -12.20 -11.76
N ILE A 154 5.39 -10.87 -12.01
CA ILE A 154 5.82 -10.36 -13.31
C ILE A 154 7.31 -10.64 -13.57
N LYS A 155 7.62 -11.14 -14.76
CA LYS A 155 8.95 -11.52 -15.20
C LYS A 155 9.42 -10.63 -16.36
N PRO A 156 10.75 -10.48 -16.55
CA PRO A 156 11.26 -9.86 -17.77
C PRO A 156 10.82 -10.66 -19.00
N GLY A 157 10.30 -9.96 -20.02
CA GLY A 157 9.75 -10.55 -21.24
C GLY A 157 8.23 -10.59 -21.30
N ASP A 158 7.53 -10.41 -20.18
CA ASP A 158 6.06 -10.41 -20.15
C ASP A 158 5.50 -9.22 -20.94
N VAL A 159 4.37 -9.45 -21.61
CA VAL A 159 3.62 -8.43 -22.35
C VAL A 159 2.47 -7.94 -21.49
N ILE A 160 2.41 -6.64 -21.24
CA ILE A 160 1.32 -5.95 -20.54
C ILE A 160 0.45 -5.28 -21.59
N ALA A 161 -0.84 -5.60 -21.59
CA ALA A 161 -1.83 -4.85 -22.36
C ALA A 161 -2.56 -3.89 -21.41
N THR A 162 -2.57 -2.60 -21.75
CA THR A 162 -3.33 -1.56 -21.04
C THR A 162 -4.54 -1.15 -21.86
#